data_AF-A0A7V3UD87-F1
#
_entry.id   AF-A0A7V3UD87-F1
#
_cell.length_a   1.000
_cell.length_b   1.000
_cell.length_c   1.000
_cell.angle_alpha   90.00
_cell.angle_beta   90.00
_cell.angle_gamma   90.00
#
_symmetry.space_group_name_H-M   'P 1'
#
loop_
_entity.id
_entity.type
_entity.pdbx_description
1 polymer ?
#
loop_
_entity_poly.entity_id
_entity_poly.type
_entity_poly.pdbx_seq_one_letter_code
_entity_poly.pdbx_strand_id
1 'polypeptide(L)' 'MKTENFTEELHDVQGIKIRVITYQIGNEHYCHVYNLDPGAVIARAGSSTKDLAKQRALQKAKQRLLSATGNH' A
#
# COMPACT_ATOMS: atom_id res chain seq x y z
N MET A 1 -8.55 -16.31 11.78
CA MET A 1 -8.72 -14.85 11.99
C MET A 1 -9.44 -14.33 10.76
N LYS A 2 -10.59 -13.65 10.90
CA LYS A 2 -11.35 -13.13 9.74
C LYS A 2 -10.80 -11.74 9.38
N THR A 3 -10.55 -11.51 8.10
CA THR A 3 -10.26 -10.17 7.58
C THR A 3 -11.57 -9.44 7.35
N GLU A 4 -11.70 -8.29 7.99
CA GLU A 4 -12.89 -7.43 7.90
C GLU A 4 -12.55 -6.17 7.12
N ASN A 5 -13.54 -5.46 6.60
CA ASN A 5 -13.35 -4.18 5.90
C ASN A 5 -12.31 -4.24 4.77
N PHE A 6 -12.27 -5.36 4.03
CA PHE A 6 -11.41 -5.51 2.86
C PHE A 6 -11.83 -4.50 1.80
N THR A 7 -10.87 -3.71 1.33
CA THR A 7 -11.03 -2.79 0.21
C THR A 7 -9.80 -2.93 -0.67
N GLU A 8 -10.01 -2.95 -1.98
CA GLU A 8 -8.95 -2.88 -2.96
C GLU A 8 -9.19 -1.71 -3.91
N GLU A 9 -8.12 -0.98 -4.20
CA GLU A 9 -8.13 0.18 -5.09
C GLU A 9 -6.93 0.06 -6.04
N LEU A 10 -7.18 0.31 -7.33
CA LEU A 10 -6.15 0.36 -8.36
C LEU A 10 -5.82 1.83 -8.63
N HIS A 11 -4.54 2.16 -8.64
CA HIS A 11 -4.06 3.50 -8.93
C HIS A 11 -2.95 3.47 -9.97
N ASP A 12 -2.87 4.50 -10.78
CA ASP A 12 -1.70 4.77 -11.62
C ASP A 12 -0.89 5.88 -10.95
N VAL A 13 0.39 5.62 -10.70
CA VAL A 13 1.31 6.59 -10.12
C VAL A 13 2.53 6.69 -11.04
N GLN A 14 2.61 7.78 -11.81
CA GLN A 14 3.70 8.01 -12.76
C GLN A 14 3.84 6.88 -13.80
N GLY A 15 2.73 6.32 -14.28
CA GLY A 15 2.72 5.20 -15.22
C GLY A 15 2.96 3.83 -14.58
N ILE A 16 3.20 3.78 -13.27
CA ILE A 16 3.31 2.54 -12.51
C ILE A 16 1.93 2.21 -11.95
N LYS A 17 1.35 1.11 -12.42
CA LYS A 17 0.09 0.59 -11.89
C LYS A 17 0.33 -0.04 -10.52
N ILE A 18 -0.30 0.52 -9.50
CA ILE A 18 -0.23 0.00 -8.14
C ILE A 18 -1.60 -0.47 -7.67
N ARG A 19 -1.60 -1.51 -6.83
CA ARG A 19 -2.79 -2.00 -6.14
C ARG A 19 -2.65 -1.69 -4.66
N VAL A 20 -3.63 -0.99 -4.10
CA VAL A 20 -3.72 -0.67 -2.68
C VAL A 20 -4.79 -1.56 -2.06
N ILE A 21 -4.40 -2.36 -1.09
CA ILE A 21 -5.30 -3.26 -0.38
C ILE A 21 -5.33 -2.82 1.08
N THR A 22 -6.52 -2.52 1.60
CA THR A 22 -6.72 -2.27 3.02
C THR A 22 -7.61 -3.33 3.61
N TYR A 23 -7.27 -3.82 4.79
CA TYR A 23 -8.10 -4.77 5.53
C TYR A 23 -7.88 -4.59 7.03
N GLN A 24 -8.83 -5.05 7.83
CA GLN A 24 -8.76 -5.02 9.28
C GLN A 24 -8.63 -6.44 9.81
N ILE A 25 -7.77 -6.62 10.82
CA ILE A 25 -7.66 -7.86 11.58
C ILE A 25 -7.80 -7.49 13.05
N GLY A 26 -8.90 -7.93 13.68
CA GLY A 26 -9.21 -7.53 15.05
C GLY A 26 -9.41 -6.02 15.14
N ASN A 27 -8.62 -5.34 15.98
CA ASN A 27 -8.68 -3.88 16.15
C ASN A 27 -7.64 -3.11 15.34
N GLU A 28 -6.89 -3.78 14.47
CA GLU A 28 -5.79 -3.18 13.73
C GLU A 28 -6.08 -3.14 12.23
N HIS A 29 -5.82 -1.97 11.63
CA HIS A 29 -5.99 -1.74 10.20
C HIS A 29 -4.66 -1.88 9.50
N TYR A 30 -4.66 -2.63 8.40
CA TYR A 30 -3.51 -2.84 7.54
C TYR A 30 -3.77 -2.24 6.17
N CYS A 31 -2.71 -1.69 5.59
CA CYS A 31 -2.68 -1.21 4.22
C CYS A 31 -1.42 -1.73 3.54
N HIS A 32 -1.62 -2.41 2.41
CA HIS A 32 -0.58 -2.95 1.56
C HIS A 32 -0.64 -2.29 0.19
N VAL A 33 0.51 -1.88 -0.32
CA VAL A 33 0.68 -1.28 -1.64
C VAL A 33 1.55 -2.20 -2.46
N TYR A 34 1.01 -2.70 -3.55
CA TYR A 34 1.64 -3.61 -4.49
C TYR A 34 1.89 -2.88 -5.80
N ASN A 35 3.02 -3.14 -6.43
CA ASN A 35 3.25 -2.83 -7.83
C ASN A 35 2.63 -3.98 -8.65
N LEU A 36 1.77 -3.67 -9.62
CA LEU A 36 1.22 -4.66 -10.52
C LEU A 36 2.25 -5.15 -11.55
N ASP A 37 3.27 -4.35 -11.84
CA ASP A 37 4.31 -4.69 -12.80
C ASP A 37 5.66 -4.17 -12.28
N PRO A 38 6.51 -5.03 -11.69
CA PRO A 38 6.64 -6.49 -11.91
C PRO A 38 5.89 -7.41 -10.91
N GLY A 39 4.85 -6.95 -10.23
CA GLY A 39 4.12 -7.79 -9.25
C GLY A 39 4.77 -7.86 -7.86
N ALA A 40 5.39 -6.77 -7.39
CA ALA A 40 6.15 -6.73 -6.13
C ALA A 40 5.41 -5.95 -5.03
N VAL A 41 5.64 -6.30 -3.76
CA VAL A 41 5.16 -5.48 -2.64
C VAL A 41 6.02 -4.23 -2.54
N ILE A 42 5.43 -3.05 -2.76
CA ILE A 42 6.13 -1.78 -2.58
C ILE A 42 6.19 -1.48 -1.09
N ALA A 43 5.05 -1.44 -0.40
CA ALA A 43 5.02 -1.05 1.00
C ALA A 43 3.87 -1.71 1.75
N ARG A 44 4.03 -1.81 3.07
CA ARG A 44 2.97 -2.21 4.00
C ARG A 44 3.04 -1.35 5.26
N ALA A 45 1.88 -1.04 5.82
CA ALA A 45 1.77 -0.38 7.10
C ALA A 45 0.53 -0.87 7.86
N GLY A 46 0.68 -0.98 9.18
CA GLY A 46 -0.42 -1.20 10.12
C GLY A 46 -0.63 0.03 11.00
N SER A 47 -1.85 0.23 11.47
CA SER A 47 -2.21 1.25 12.44
C SER A 47 -3.55 0.94 13.12
N SER A 48 -3.81 1.59 14.25
CA SER A 48 -5.11 1.53 14.94
C SER A 48 -6.26 2.16 14.15
N THR A 49 -5.98 2.86 13.03
CA THR A 49 -6.99 3.48 12.16
C THR A 49 -6.69 3.25 10.68
N LYS A 50 -7.74 3.10 9.86
CA LYS A 50 -7.63 2.92 8.40
C LYS A 50 -6.84 4.05 7.73
N ASP A 51 -7.14 5.30 8.10
CA ASP A 51 -6.56 6.48 7.49
C ASP A 51 -5.04 6.57 7.72
N LEU A 52 -4.60 6.37 8.98
CA LEU A 52 -3.18 6.41 9.33
C LEU A 52 -2.41 5.24 8.69
N ALA A 53 -3.03 4.05 8.61
CA ALA A 53 -2.45 2.91 7.91
C ALA A 53 -2.25 3.22 6.42
N LYS A 54 -3.27 3.80 5.77
CA LYS A 54 -3.22 4.19 4.34
C LYS A 54 -2.16 5.27 4.10
N GLN A 55 -2.15 6.34 4.90
CA GLN A 55 -1.18 7.42 4.78
C GLN A 55 0.26 6.91 4.93
N ARG A 56 0.55 6.09 5.95
CA ARG A 56 1.88 5.51 6.17
C ARG A 56 2.32 4.59 5.04
N ALA A 57 1.41 3.74 4.54
CA ALA A 57 1.71 2.83 3.45
C ALA A 57 2.03 3.59 2.15
N LEU A 58 1.22 4.61 1.81
CA LEU A 58 1.42 5.46 0.64
C LEU A 58 2.71 6.29 0.73
N GLN A 59 3.00 6.86 1.90
CA GLN A 59 4.25 7.62 2.12
C GLN A 59 5.48 6.72 1.90
N LYS A 60 5.48 5.51 2.48
CA LYS A 60 6.54 4.51 2.27
C LYS A 60 6.63 4.04 0.81
N ALA A 61 5.49 3.91 0.13
CA ALA A 61 5.44 3.54 -1.27
C ALA A 61 6.06 4.63 -2.14
N LYS A 62 5.68 5.89 -1.93
CA LYS A 62 6.24 7.05 -2.63
C LYS A 62 7.75 7.14 -2.44
N GLN A 63 8.24 6.98 -1.21
CA GLN A 63 9.69 6.98 -0.94
C GLN A 63 10.42 5.88 -1.71
N ARG A 64 9.88 4.66 -1.73
CA ARG A 64 10.49 3.53 -2.46
C ARG A 64 10.46 3.71 -3.97
N LEU A 65 9.35 4.21 -4.51
CA LEU A 65 9.24 4.49 -5.95
C LEU A 65 10.23 5.58 -6.38
N LEU A 66 10.38 6.65 -5.58
CA LEU A 66 11.38 7.70 -5.84
C LEU A 66 12.81 7.15 -5.79
N SER A 67 13.13 6.28 -4.83
CA SER A 67 14.45 5.65 -4.75
C SER A 67 14.70 4.63 -5.86
N ALA A 68 13.67 3.93 -6.35
CA ALA A 68 13.78 2.96 -7.42
C ALA A 68 14.01 3.60 -8.79
N THR A 69 13.47 4.80 -9.02
CA THR A 69 13.62 5.56 -10.29
C THR A 69 14.92 6.38 -10.35
N GLY A 70 15.72 6.42 -9.28
CA GLY A 70 16.93 7.26 -9.16
C GLY A 70 18.25 6.69 -9.68
N ASN A 71 18.25 5.51 -10.31
CA ASN A 71 19.45 4.96 -10.97
C ASN A 71 19.30 5.07 -12.49
N HIS A 72 19.61 6.24 -13.06
CA HIS A 72 19.98 6.34 -14.46
C HIS A 72 20.88 7.54 -14.74
#